data_AF-A0A529JT70-F1
#
_entry.id   AF-A0A529JT70-F1
#
_cell.length_a   1.000
_cell.length_b   1.000
_cell.length_c   1.000
_cell.angle_alpha   90.00
_cell.angle_beta   90.00
_cell.angle_gamma   90.00
#
_symmetry.space_group_name_H-M   'P 1'
#
loop_
_entity.id
_entity.type
_entity.pdbx_description
1 polymer ?
#
loop_
_entity_poly.entity_id
_entity_poly.type
_entity_poly.pdbx_seq_one_letter_code
_entity_poly.pdbx_strand_id
1 'polypeptide(L)'
;SVGSFSNDSPIANYGFIKPSELEELQAAGAVGDILCHFIDAEGRLVDHEVNRRVCAYPLQDLSDIPAIILVSGGQEKIAIMRAALANTNVSVLITDEDAAKGLLNR
;
A
#
# COMPACT_ATOMS: atom_id res chain seq x y z
N SER A 1 5.25 6.74 -0.17
CA SER A 1 5.16 5.73 -1.26
C SER A 1 4.24 4.63 -0.80
N VAL A 2 3.98 3.65 -1.67
CA VAL A 2 3.28 2.41 -1.30
C VAL A 2 4.12 1.19 -1.69
N GLY A 3 3.95 0.10 -0.97
CA GLY A 3 4.61 -1.17 -1.24
C GLY A 3 3.65 -2.18 -1.88
N SER A 4 4.16 -2.97 -2.83
CA SER A 4 3.49 -4.15 -3.36
C SER A 4 4.03 -5.41 -2.70
N PHE A 5 3.41 -6.55 -3.00
CA PHE A 5 3.90 -7.87 -2.61
C PHE A 5 4.76 -8.55 -3.67
N SER A 6 5.42 -7.78 -4.52
CA SER A 6 6.43 -8.38 -5.40
C SER A 6 7.53 -9.02 -4.55
N ASN A 7 8.12 -10.13 -5.04
CA ASN A 7 9.21 -10.81 -4.33
C ASN A 7 10.42 -9.90 -4.11
N ASP A 8 10.60 -8.86 -4.94
CA ASP A 8 11.66 -7.87 -4.82
C ASP A 8 11.28 -6.67 -3.92
N SER A 9 10.09 -6.68 -3.30
CA SER A 9 9.65 -5.60 -2.44
C SER A 9 10.49 -5.50 -1.15
N PRO A 10 10.69 -4.29 -0.59
CA PRO A 10 11.37 -4.13 0.69
C PRO A 10 10.70 -4.91 1.84
N ILE A 11 9.36 -5.02 1.83
CA ILE A 11 8.62 -5.72 2.87
C ILE A 11 8.92 -7.22 2.89
N ALA A 12 9.10 -7.82 1.71
CA ALA A 12 9.49 -9.23 1.56
C ALA A 12 10.97 -9.48 1.90
N ASN A 13 11.85 -8.51 1.63
CA ASN A 13 13.30 -8.72 1.68
C ASN A 13 13.99 -8.22 2.96
N TYR A 14 13.43 -7.25 3.67
CA TYR A 14 14.10 -6.63 4.83
C TYR A 14 13.76 -7.28 6.17
N GLY A 15 12.98 -8.36 6.17
CA GLY A 15 12.66 -9.13 7.37
C GLY A 15 11.68 -8.44 8.33
N PHE A 16 10.90 -7.47 7.85
CA PHE A 16 9.86 -6.82 8.66
C PHE A 16 8.72 -7.79 9.04
N ILE A 17 8.43 -8.74 8.15
CA ILE A 17 7.45 -9.81 8.32
C ILE A 17 8.05 -11.13 7.82
N LYS A 18 7.54 -12.24 8.33
CA LYS A 18 7.88 -13.58 7.85
C LYS A 18 7.23 -13.83 6.48
N PRO A 19 7.81 -14.70 5.63
CA PRO A 19 7.18 -15.11 4.39
C PRO A 19 5.76 -15.66 4.58
N SER A 20 5.52 -16.43 5.66
CA SER A 20 4.17 -16.94 5.98
C SER A 20 3.18 -15.83 6.32
N GLU A 21 3.61 -14.79 7.05
CA GLU A 21 2.74 -13.63 7.36
C GLU A 21 2.38 -12.86 6.07
N LEU A 22 3.28 -12.80 5.09
CA LEU A 22 3.01 -12.20 3.78
C LEU A 22 1.94 -13.00 3.02
N GLU A 23 2.08 -14.34 2.99
CA GLU A 23 1.09 -15.23 2.37
C GLU A 23 -0.28 -15.12 3.07
N GLU A 24 -0.29 -15.05 4.41
CA GLU A 24 -1.50 -14.85 5.22
C GLU A 24 -2.19 -13.51 4.92
N LEU A 25 -1.40 -12.42 4.81
CA LEU A 25 -1.91 -11.09 4.43
C LEU A 25 -2.52 -11.09 3.01
N GLN A 26 -1.85 -11.72 2.05
CA GLN A 26 -2.38 -11.89 0.69
C GLN A 26 -3.68 -12.70 0.69
N ALA A 27 -3.73 -13.80 1.44
CA ALA A 27 -4.92 -14.63 1.59
C ALA A 27 -6.07 -13.88 2.28
N ALA A 28 -5.76 -12.97 3.19
CA ALA A 28 -6.71 -12.08 3.85
C ALA A 28 -7.17 -10.90 2.96
N GLY A 29 -6.67 -10.80 1.72
CA GLY A 29 -7.11 -9.83 0.73
C GLY A 29 -6.31 -8.53 0.69
N ALA A 30 -5.15 -8.47 1.35
CA ALA A 30 -4.28 -7.32 1.22
C ALA A 30 -3.81 -7.17 -0.24
N VAL A 31 -3.63 -5.93 -0.70
CA VAL A 31 -3.09 -5.61 -2.03
C VAL A 31 -1.72 -4.94 -1.98
N GLY A 32 -1.25 -4.59 -0.78
CA GLY A 32 0.02 -3.94 -0.52
C GLY A 32 0.00 -3.21 0.81
N ASP A 33 0.94 -2.26 1.00
CA ASP A 33 1.05 -1.48 2.22
C ASP A 33 1.25 0.03 1.99
N ILE A 34 0.83 0.80 3.00
CA ILE A 34 1.13 2.23 3.15
C ILE A 34 1.66 2.46 4.56
N LEU A 35 2.89 2.94 4.71
CA LEU A 35 3.54 3.10 6.03
C LEU A 35 3.54 1.78 6.83
N CYS A 36 3.74 0.63 6.16
CA CYS A 36 3.64 -0.71 6.73
C CYS A 36 2.24 -1.13 7.20
N HIS A 37 1.21 -0.33 6.96
CA HIS A 37 -0.19 -0.74 7.14
C HIS A 37 -0.66 -1.48 5.90
N PHE A 38 -1.00 -2.75 6.05
CA PHE A 38 -1.47 -3.60 4.96
C PHE A 38 -2.98 -3.40 4.75
N ILE A 39 -3.35 -3.07 3.52
CA ILE A 39 -4.73 -2.68 3.18
C ILE A 39 -5.30 -3.51 2.03
N ASP A 40 -6.63 -3.61 1.99
CA ASP A 40 -7.38 -4.22 0.89
C ASP A 40 -7.54 -3.27 -0.31
N ALA A 41 -8.20 -3.74 -1.37
CA ALA A 41 -8.43 -2.95 -2.59
C ALA A 41 -9.32 -1.72 -2.35
N GLU A 42 -10.16 -1.76 -1.31
CA GLU A 42 -10.99 -0.65 -0.86
C GLU A 42 -10.23 0.29 0.09
N GLY A 43 -8.94 0.06 0.31
CA GLY A 43 -8.06 0.88 1.15
C GLY A 43 -8.30 0.78 2.66
N ARG A 44 -8.99 -0.27 3.11
CA ARG A 44 -9.23 -0.56 4.53
C ARG A 44 -8.12 -1.44 5.07
N LEU A 45 -7.79 -1.27 6.35
CA LEU A 45 -6.87 -2.18 7.04
C LEU A 45 -7.40 -3.61 6.99
N VAL A 46 -6.54 -4.54 6.57
CA VAL A 46 -6.82 -5.97 6.70
C VAL A 46 -6.75 -6.36 8.19
N ASP A 47 -7.75 -7.09 8.67
CA ASP A 47 -7.74 -7.60 10.06
C ASP A 47 -6.73 -8.74 10.19
N HIS A 48 -5.50 -8.39 10.54
CA HIS A 48 -4.38 -9.31 10.66
C HIS A 48 -3.46 -8.90 11.81
N GLU A 49 -2.81 -9.88 12.45
CA GLU A 49 -1.91 -9.63 13.60
C GLU A 49 -0.77 -8.66 13.24
N VAL A 50 -0.23 -8.75 12.03
CA VAL A 50 0.82 -7.86 11.53
C VAL A 50 0.43 -6.39 11.66
N ASN A 51 -0.80 -6.02 11.29
CA ASN A 51 -1.27 -4.62 11.40
C ASN A 51 -1.37 -4.16 12.86
N ARG A 52 -1.61 -5.07 13.81
CA ARG A 52 -1.71 -4.76 15.25
C ARG A 52 -0.37 -4.45 15.90
N ARG A 53 0.74 -4.83 15.26
CA ARG A 53 2.11 -4.56 15.70
C ARG A 53 2.80 -3.45 14.92
N VAL A 54 2.11 -2.78 13.99
CA VAL A 54 2.66 -1.64 13.24
C VAL A 54 2.86 -0.45 14.17
N CYS A 55 4.07 0.09 14.19
CA CYS A 55 4.43 1.30 14.90
C CYS A 55 4.73 2.42 13.89
N ALA A 56 3.68 2.96 13.27
CA ALA A 56 3.74 4.02 12.28
C ALA A 56 2.62 5.04 12.52
N TYR A 57 2.61 6.14 11.77
CA TYR A 57 1.50 7.09 11.81
C TYR A 57 0.18 6.37 11.46
N PRO A 58 -0.92 6.57 12.20
CA PRO A 58 -2.16 5.83 11.96
C PRO A 58 -2.70 6.08 10.56
N LEU A 59 -3.11 5.00 9.88
CA LEU A 59 -3.62 5.09 8.52
C LEU A 59 -4.88 5.97 8.45
N GLN A 60 -5.79 5.84 9.42
CA GLN A 60 -7.04 6.60 9.44
C GLN A 60 -6.84 8.11 9.59
N ASP A 61 -5.71 8.54 10.14
CA ASP A 61 -5.42 9.97 10.36
C ASP A 61 -4.80 10.60 9.10
N LEU A 62 -4.44 9.82 8.08
CA LEU A 62 -3.87 10.34 6.84
C LEU A 62 -4.84 11.26 6.08
N SER A 63 -6.15 11.06 6.20
CA SER A 63 -7.14 11.92 5.55
C SER A 63 -7.11 13.36 6.05
N ASP A 64 -6.65 13.57 7.29
CA ASP A 64 -6.60 14.89 7.93
C ASP A 64 -5.34 15.68 7.53
N ILE A 65 -4.38 15.02 6.89
CA ILE A 65 -3.17 15.68 6.41
C ILE A 65 -3.52 16.55 5.20
N PRO A 66 -3.21 17.87 5.24
CA PRO A 66 -3.66 18.81 4.22
C PRO A 66 -2.98 18.61 2.86
N ALA A 67 -1.81 17.98 2.83
CA ALA A 67 -1.08 17.70 1.60
C ALA A 67 -0.28 16.40 1.72
N ILE A 68 -0.72 15.36 1.03
CA ILE A 68 0.04 14.12 0.87
C ILE A 68 0.60 14.05 -0.55
N ILE A 69 1.92 13.86 -0.65
CA ILE A 69 2.61 13.56 -1.90
C ILE A 69 2.86 12.06 -1.96
N LEU A 70 2.19 11.36 -2.88
CA LEU A 70 2.44 9.95 -3.16
C LEU A 70 3.47 9.83 -4.27
N VAL A 71 4.66 9.36 -3.93
CA VAL A 71 5.70 8.99 -4.90
C VAL A 71 5.73 7.46 -5.00
N SER A 72 5.27 6.90 -6.11
CA SER A 72 5.25 5.46 -6.35
C SER A 72 5.09 5.13 -7.83
N GLY A 73 5.65 4.01 -8.27
CA GLY A 73 5.65 3.58 -9.67
C GLY A 73 5.89 2.07 -9.79
N GLY A 74 5.63 1.53 -10.98
CA GLY A 74 5.62 0.10 -11.29
C GLY A 74 4.21 -0.48 -11.49
N GLN A 75 4.08 -1.37 -12.49
CA GLN A 75 2.83 -2.08 -12.79
C GLN A 75 2.33 -2.91 -11.60
N GLU A 76 3.27 -3.50 -10.84
CA GLU A 76 2.98 -4.32 -9.67
C GLU A 76 2.35 -3.55 -8.51
N LYS A 77 2.35 -2.21 -8.56
CA LYS A 77 1.79 -1.35 -7.52
C LYS A 77 0.45 -0.74 -7.88
N ILE A 78 -0.10 -1.00 -9.07
CA ILE A 78 -1.35 -0.36 -9.52
C ILE A 78 -2.49 -0.59 -8.53
N ALA A 79 -2.66 -1.82 -8.03
CA ALA A 79 -3.74 -2.13 -7.08
C ALA A 79 -3.63 -1.31 -5.78
N ILE A 80 -2.47 -1.33 -5.13
CA ILE A 80 -2.24 -0.56 -3.90
C ILE A 80 -2.26 0.95 -4.13
N MET A 81 -1.77 1.42 -5.29
CA MET A 81 -1.83 2.84 -5.65
C MET A 81 -3.29 3.30 -5.82
N ARG A 82 -4.17 2.49 -6.41
CA ARG A 82 -5.61 2.79 -6.48
C ARG A 82 -6.23 2.85 -5.10
N ALA A 83 -5.98 1.85 -4.26
CA ALA A 83 -6.48 1.81 -2.89
C ALA A 83 -6.05 3.06 -2.10
N ALA A 84 -4.78 3.46 -2.22
CA ALA A 84 -4.24 4.67 -1.60
C ALA A 84 -4.92 5.94 -2.12
N LEU A 85 -4.98 6.11 -3.44
CA LEU A 85 -5.56 7.31 -4.07
C LEU A 85 -7.07 7.47 -3.76
N ALA A 86 -7.79 6.37 -3.58
CA ALA A 86 -9.22 6.40 -3.27
C ALA A 86 -9.53 6.71 -1.80
N ASN A 87 -8.60 6.42 -0.87
CA ASN A 87 -8.88 6.44 0.58
C ASN A 87 -8.01 7.40 1.38
N THR A 88 -7.13 8.15 0.73
CA THR A 88 -6.28 9.14 1.39
C THR A 88 -6.37 10.48 0.66
N ASN A 89 -6.02 11.56 1.35
CA ASN A 89 -6.05 12.91 0.78
C ASN A 89 -4.77 13.23 -0.04
N VAL A 90 -4.41 12.33 -0.98
CA VAL A 90 -3.26 12.54 -1.87
C VAL A 90 -3.55 13.71 -2.80
N SER A 91 -2.76 14.78 -2.65
CA SER A 91 -2.86 15.99 -3.45
C SER A 91 -1.91 15.99 -4.64
N VAL A 92 -0.82 15.23 -4.56
CA VAL A 92 0.19 15.12 -5.62
C VAL A 92 0.58 13.66 -5.80
N LEU A 93 0.50 13.17 -7.04
CA LEU A 93 1.03 11.87 -7.44
C LEU A 93 2.26 12.07 -8.34
N ILE A 94 3.37 11.43 -7.97
CA ILE A 94 4.57 11.31 -8.79
C ILE A 94 4.74 9.82 -9.13
N THR A 95 4.67 9.49 -10.41
CA THR A 95 4.68 8.10 -10.91
C THR A 95 5.34 8.01 -12.29
N ASP A 96 5.62 6.78 -12.75
CA ASP A 96 6.14 6.50 -14.09
C ASP A 96 5.02 6.32 -15.12
N GLU A 97 5.38 6.29 -16.41
CA GLU A 97 4.44 6.20 -17.52
C GLU A 97 3.59 4.92 -17.48
N ASP A 98 4.19 3.80 -17.10
CA ASP A 98 3.54 2.50 -17.08
C ASP A 98 2.47 2.44 -15.98
N ALA A 99 2.81 2.84 -14.76
CA ALA A 99 1.86 2.97 -13.67
C ALA A 99 0.78 4.01 -13.97
N ALA A 100 1.11 5.14 -14.61
CA ALA A 100 0.12 6.14 -15.02
C ALA A 100 -0.91 5.57 -15.99
N LYS A 101 -0.49 4.87 -17.05
CA LYS A 101 -1.39 4.18 -17.97
C LYS A 101 -2.23 3.13 -17.24
N GLY A 102 -1.59 2.36 -16.37
CA GLY A 102 -2.22 1.34 -15.55
C GLY A 102 -3.32 1.90 -14.64
N LEU A 103 -3.14 3.11 -14.10
CA LEU A 103 -4.11 3.83 -13.26
C LEU A 103 -5.29 4.44 -14.05
N LEU A 104 -5.08 4.79 -15.32
CA LEU A 104 -6.13 5.36 -16.17
C LEU A 104 -7.08 4.30 -16.74
N ASN A 105 -6.59 3.08 -16.96
CA ASN A 105 -7.42 1.96 -17.42
C ASN A 105 -8.43 1.57 -16.32
N ARG A 106 -9.70 1.34 -16.65
CA ARG A 106 -10.71 0.91 -15.68
C ARG A 106 -10.81 -0.61 -15.62
#